data_AF-A0A7X8IA48-F1
#
_entry.id   AF-A0A7X8IA48-F1
#
_cell.length_a   1.000
_cell.length_b   1.000
_cell.length_c   1.000
_cell.angle_alpha   90.00
_cell.angle_beta   90.00
_cell.angle_gamma   90.00
#
_symmetry.space_group_name_H-M   'P 1'
#
loop_
_entity.id
_entity.type
_entity.pdbx_description
1 polymer ?
#
loop_
_entity_poly.entity_id
_entity_poly.type
_entity_poly.pdbx_seq_one_letter_code
_entity_poly.pdbx_strand_id
1 'polypeptide(L)'
;MDLEIVDKEIVNTFSTYETSMENRIRYISGMHHFAEYLDNHDIELEEVEETVIEKYVNELRASGYPDIFINANIEAVKKIFFLPKKEGLY
;
A
#
# COMPACT_ATOMS: atom_id res chain seq x y z
N MET A 1 -4.88 14.00 2.30
CA MET A 1 -4.36 13.09 3.35
C MET A 1 -3.02 13.61 3.92
N ASP A 2 -2.66 13.35 5.19
CA ASP A 2 -1.32 13.71 5.72
C ASP A 2 -0.31 12.60 5.39
N LEU A 3 0.45 12.79 4.31
CA LEU A 3 1.42 11.81 3.81
C LEU A 3 2.56 11.53 4.81
N GLU A 4 2.91 12.47 5.70
CA GLU A 4 4.00 12.27 6.65
C GLU A 4 3.61 11.29 7.78
N ILE A 5 2.33 11.29 8.16
CA ILE A 5 1.76 10.33 9.12
C ILE A 5 1.66 8.95 8.47
N VAL A 6 1.21 8.90 7.22
CA VAL A 6 1.09 7.65 6.43
C VAL A 6 2.44 6.98 6.24
N ASP A 7 3.49 7.74 5.88
CA ASP A 7 4.85 7.23 5.74
C ASP A 7 5.36 6.58 7.05
N LYS A 8 5.09 7.20 8.20
CA LYS A 8 5.48 6.64 9.50
C LYS A 8 4.75 5.33 9.79
N GLU A 9 3.46 5.23 9.50
CA GLU A 9 2.69 3.99 9.68
C GLU A 9 3.13 2.88 8.73
N ILE A 10 3.47 3.22 7.48
CA ILE A 10 4.01 2.28 6.49
C ILE A 10 5.33 1.70 6.97
N VAL A 11 6.28 2.55 7.37
CA VAL A 11 7.61 2.13 7.85
C VAL A 11 7.50 1.26 9.11
N ASN A 12 6.61 1.63 10.04
CA ASN A 12 6.37 0.87 11.27
C ASN A 12 5.74 -0.49 10.97
N THR A 13 4.72 -0.55 10.12
CA THR A 13 4.05 -1.80 9.75
C THR A 13 5.04 -2.78 9.13
N PHE A 14 5.84 -2.35 8.16
CA PHE A 14 6.85 -3.23 7.54
C PHE A 14 8.10 -3.48 8.38
N SER A 15 8.30 -2.75 9.48
CA SER A 15 9.34 -3.05 10.48
C SER A 15 9.08 -4.33 11.26
N THR A 16 7.81 -4.72 11.38
CA THR A 16 7.37 -5.84 12.22
C THR A 16 7.25 -7.16 11.45
N TYR A 17 7.30 -7.13 10.11
CA TYR A 17 7.28 -8.33 9.30
C TYR A 17 8.70 -8.92 9.18
N GLU A 18 8.85 -10.23 9.46
CA GLU A 18 10.07 -10.99 9.11
C GLU A 18 10.21 -11.08 7.58
N THR A 19 10.81 -10.06 6.98
CA THR A 19 11.07 -9.99 5.54
C THR A 19 12.47 -9.44 5.27
N SER A 20 13.04 -9.76 4.11
CA SER A 20 14.35 -9.23 3.73
C SER A 20 14.32 -7.70 3.62
N MET A 21 15.46 -7.04 3.83
CA MET A 21 15.59 -5.59 3.68
C MET A 21 15.11 -5.12 2.29
N GLU A 22 15.41 -5.87 1.24
CA GLU A 22 14.95 -5.58 -0.12
C GLU A 22 13.42 -5.64 -0.26
N ASN A 23 12.78 -6.66 0.32
CA ASN A 23 11.32 -6.77 0.30
C ASN A 23 10.67 -5.65 1.12
N ARG A 24 11.28 -5.26 2.24
CA ARG A 24 10.81 -4.14 3.07
C ARG A 24 10.86 -2.82 2.30
N ILE A 25 11.96 -2.53 1.60
CA ILE A 25 12.08 -1.34 0.74
C ILE A 25 11.02 -1.36 -0.36
N ARG A 26 10.82 -2.51 -1.02
CA ARG A 26 9.80 -2.66 -2.07
C ARG A 26 8.38 -2.41 -1.54
N TYR A 27 8.05 -2.94 -0.36
CA TYR A 27 6.73 -2.73 0.24
C TYR A 27 6.49 -1.29 0.67
N ILE A 28 7.48 -0.62 1.27
CA ILE A 28 7.40 0.81 1.61
C ILE A 28 7.18 1.63 0.33
N SER A 29 7.99 1.40 -0.71
CA SER A 29 7.86 2.12 -1.98
C SER A 29 6.50 1.89 -2.65
N GLY A 30 5.99 0.65 -2.62
CA GLY A 30 4.68 0.34 -3.18
C GLY A 30 3.53 1.02 -2.44
N MET A 31 3.66 1.19 -1.12
CA MET A 31 2.66 1.89 -0.32
C MET A 31 2.72 3.41 -0.45
N HIS A 32 3.90 4.00 -0.59
CA HIS A 32 4.00 5.44 -0.92
C HIS A 32 3.31 5.73 -2.24
N HIS A 33 3.57 4.90 -3.26
CA HIS A 33 2.92 5.05 -4.55
C HIS A 33 1.39 4.89 -4.46
N PHE A 34 0.90 4.01 -3.59
CA PHE A 34 -0.54 3.87 -3.36
C PHE A 34 -1.11 5.08 -2.59
N ALA A 35 -0.40 5.62 -1.59
CA ALA A 35 -0.82 6.83 -0.88
C ALA A 35 -0.88 8.05 -1.82
N GLU A 36 0.09 8.21 -2.71
CA GLU A 36 0.07 9.23 -3.77
C GLU A 36 -1.14 9.04 -4.71
N TYR A 37 -1.48 7.78 -5.05
CA TYR A 37 -2.68 7.50 -5.84
C TYR A 37 -3.95 7.97 -5.12
N LEU A 38 -4.10 7.66 -3.83
CA LEU A 38 -5.26 8.05 -3.04
C LEU A 38 -5.39 9.58 -2.93
N ASP A 39 -4.28 10.28 -2.65
CA ASP A 39 -4.26 11.74 -2.52
C ASP A 39 -4.61 12.43 -3.85
N ASN A 40 -4.11 11.92 -4.98
CA ASN A 40 -4.44 12.45 -6.31
C ASN A 40 -5.91 12.23 -6.71
N HIS A 41 -6.60 11.29 -6.07
CA HIS A 41 -7.99 10.95 -6.34
C HIS A 41 -8.96 11.42 -5.24
N ASP A 42 -8.47 12.15 -4.24
CA ASP A 42 -9.25 12.63 -3.08
C ASP A 42 -9.97 11.48 -2.35
N ILE A 43 -9.26 10.35 -2.19
CA ILE A 43 -9.76 9.15 -1.51
C ILE A 43 -9.13 9.07 -0.12
N GLU A 44 -9.96 8.99 0.92
CA GLU A 44 -9.48 8.82 2.29
C GLU A 44 -9.15 7.36 2.60
N LEU A 45 -8.26 7.11 3.58
CA LEU A 45 -7.81 5.76 3.94
C LEU A 45 -8.97 4.82 4.36
N GLU A 46 -10.02 5.40 4.95
CA GLU A 46 -11.21 4.69 5.42
C GLU A 46 -12.12 4.24 4.27
N GLU A 47 -11.95 4.83 3.08
CA GLU A 47 -12.71 4.55 1.86
C GLU A 47 -12.01 3.53 0.96
N VAL A 48 -10.84 3.02 1.38
CA VAL A 48 -10.07 2.02 0.63
C VAL A 48 -10.77 0.66 0.68
N GLU A 49 -11.60 0.42 -0.33
CA GLU A 49 -12.22 -0.86 -0.62
C GLU A 49 -11.49 -1.62 -1.73
N GLU A 50 -11.85 -2.89 -1.96
CA GLU A 50 -11.27 -3.72 -3.03
C GLU A 50 -11.44 -3.07 -4.42
N THR A 51 -12.52 -2.34 -4.63
CA THR A 51 -12.78 -1.59 -5.89
C THR A 51 -11.78 -0.45 -6.13
N VAL A 52 -11.29 0.21 -5.08
CA VAL A 52 -10.26 1.26 -5.17
C VAL A 52 -8.93 0.64 -5.59
N ILE A 53 -8.60 -0.53 -5.04
CA ILE A 53 -7.40 -1.29 -5.41
C ILE A 53 -7.48 -1.73 -6.87
N GLU A 54 -8.62 -2.21 -7.35
CA GLU A 54 -8.80 -2.59 -8.74
C GLU A 54 -8.60 -1.42 -9.71
N LYS A 55 -9.12 -0.22 -9.37
CA LYS A 55 -8.90 1.00 -10.17
C LYS A 55 -7.42 1.38 -10.22
N TYR A 56 -6.75 1.40 -9.07
CA TYR A 56 -5.31 1.63 -8.98
C TYR A 56 -4.51 0.66 -9.87
N VAL A 57 -4.84 -0.63 -9.84
CA VAL A 57 -4.18 -1.65 -10.65
C VAL A 57 -4.39 -1.41 -12.15
N ASN A 58 -5.60 -1.02 -12.55
CA ASN A 58 -5.90 -0.73 -13.95
C ASN A 58 -5.13 0.49 -14.45
N GLU A 59 -4.94 1.51 -13.62
CA GLU A 59 -4.14 2.69 -13.97
C GLU A 59 -2.65 2.38 -14.10
N LEU A 60 -2.09 1.54 -13.20
CA LEU A 60 -0.72 1.06 -13.33
C LEU A 60 -0.53 0.27 -14.63
N ARG A 61 -1.47 -0.62 -14.98
CA ARG A 61 -1.43 -1.35 -16.26
C ARG A 61 -1.51 -0.42 -17.45
N ALA A 62 -2.42 0.55 -17.42
CA ALA A 62 -2.59 1.53 -18.50
C ALA A 62 -1.34 2.42 -18.69
N SER A 63 -0.62 2.69 -17.59
CA SER A 63 0.63 3.45 -17.57
C SER A 63 1.87 2.62 -17.96
N GLY A 64 1.70 1.32 -18.23
CA GLY A 64 2.76 0.44 -18.70
C GLY A 64 3.68 -0.10 -17.61
N TYR A 65 3.27 -0.06 -16.33
CA TYR A 65 4.04 -0.68 -15.26
C TYR A 65 4.08 -2.21 -15.44
N PRO A 66 5.21 -2.87 -15.13
CA PRO A 66 5.33 -4.31 -15.28
C PRO A 66 4.51 -5.04 -14.21
N ASP A 67 3.92 -6.19 -14.58
CA ASP A 67 3.07 -6.99 -13.68
C ASP A 67 3.77 -7.38 -12.38
N ILE A 68 5.09 -7.60 -12.40
CA ILE A 68 5.87 -7.91 -11.19
C ILE A 68 5.83 -6.77 -10.16
N PHE A 69 5.82 -5.51 -10.63
CA PHE A 69 5.72 -4.33 -9.79
C PHE A 69 4.29 -4.18 -9.26
N ILE A 70 3.30 -4.34 -10.14
CA ILE A 70 1.88 -4.28 -9.79
C ILE A 70 1.55 -5.31 -8.72
N ASN A 71 1.94 -6.57 -8.92
CA ASN A 71 1.68 -7.65 -7.98
C ASN A 71 2.34 -7.40 -6.61
N ALA A 72 3.59 -6.92 -6.60
CA ALA A 72 4.28 -6.57 -5.35
C ALA A 72 3.59 -5.44 -4.58
N ASN A 73 3.07 -4.43 -5.29
CA ASN A 73 2.34 -3.32 -4.67
C ASN A 73 0.99 -3.78 -4.13
N ILE A 74 0.24 -4.61 -4.87
CA ILE A 74 -1.03 -5.18 -4.40
C ILE A 74 -0.80 -6.00 -3.12
N GLU A 75 0.26 -6.82 -3.07
CA GLU A 75 0.59 -7.57 -1.87
C GLU A 75 0.85 -6.65 -0.66
N ALA A 76 1.58 -5.55 -0.87
CA ALA A 76 1.86 -4.58 0.19
C ALA A 76 0.56 -3.94 0.73
N VAL A 77 -0.30 -3.48 -0.17
CA VAL A 77 -1.60 -2.86 0.16
C VAL A 77 -2.50 -3.87 0.88
N LYS A 78 -2.61 -5.09 0.37
CA LYS A 78 -3.42 -6.15 1.00
C LYS A 78 -2.92 -6.51 2.40
N LYS A 79 -1.60 -6.48 2.64
CA LYS A 79 -1.03 -6.72 3.97
C LYS A 79 -1.42 -5.66 5.00
N ILE A 80 -1.70 -4.43 4.58
CA ILE A 80 -2.03 -3.33 5.50
C ILE A 80 -3.54 -3.23 5.70
N PHE A 81 -4.31 -3.29 4.62
CA PHE A 81 -5.75 -3.02 4.67
C PHE A 81 -6.61 -4.28 4.86
N PHE A 82 -6.12 -5.48 4.50
CA PHE A 82 -6.95 -6.69 4.41
C PHE A 82 -6.45 -7.91 5.18
N LEU A 83 -5.23 -7.88 5.73
CA LEU A 83 -4.87 -8.88 6.74
C LEU A 83 -5.72 -8.65 7.99
N PRO A 84 -6.21 -9.71 8.66
CA PRO A 84 -6.91 -9.55 9.92
C PRO A 84 -5.97 -8.80 10.88
N LYS A 85 -6.36 -7.57 11.25
CA LYS A 85 -5.72 -6.85 12.36
C LYS A 85 -5.73 -7.84 13.51
N LYS A 86 -4.55 -8.32 13.94
CA LYS A 86 -4.48 -9.09 15.18
C LYS A 86 -5.14 -8.22 16.24
N GLU A 87 -6.22 -8.70 16.83
CA GLU A 87 -6.84 -8.07 18.00
C GLU A 87 -5.73 -7.79 19.01
N GLY A 88 -5.47 -6.51 19.32
CA GLY A 88 -4.58 -6.16 20.43
C GLY A 88 -3.48 -5.13 20.21
N LEU A 89 -3.58 -4.22 19.24
CA LEU A 89 -2.80 -2.97 19.29
C LEU A 89 -3.77 -1.80 19.41
N TYR A 90 -4.05 -1.45 20.67
CA TYR A 90 -4.68 -0.21 21.12
C TYR A 90 -3.72 0.96 20.98
#